data_AF-A0A432QT90-F1
#
_entry.id   AF-A0A432QT90-F1
#
_cell.length_a   1.000
_cell.length_b   1.000
_cell.length_c   1.000
_cell.angle_alpha   90.00
_cell.angle_beta   90.00
_cell.angle_gamma   90.00
#
_symmetry.space_group_name_H-M   'P 1'
#
loop_
_entity.id
_entity.type
_entity.pdbx_description
1 polymer ?
#
loop_
_entity_poly.entity_id
_entity_poly.type
_entity_poly.pdbx_seq_one_letter_code
_entity_poly.pdbx_strand_id
1 'polypeptide(L)' 'MNDTFLKACRGEKTDYTPIWIMRQAGRYLPEYQKVRGNVTFLELCKTPELCVEVTLQPVDILGV' A
#
# COMPACT_ATOMS: atom_id res chain seq x y z
N MET A 1 -7.59 -11.29 -9.99
CA MET A 1 -8.11 -10.08 -9.31
C MET A 1 -8.50 -10.49 -7.91
N ASN A 2 -7.88 -9.92 -6.87
CA ASN A 2 -8.18 -10.25 -5.47
C ASN A 2 -9.34 -9.36 -5.00
N ASP A 3 -10.51 -9.95 -4.77
CA ASP A 3 -11.72 -9.26 -4.29
C ASP A 3 -12.10 -9.66 -2.85
N THR A 4 -11.24 -10.42 -2.17
CA THR A 4 -11.49 -11.00 -0.84
C THR A 4 -11.79 -9.92 0.20
N PHE A 5 -11.10 -8.77 0.15
CA PHE A 5 -11.39 -7.63 1.02
C PHE A 5 -12.82 -7.10 0.84
N LEU A 6 -13.26 -6.93 -0.41
CA LEU A 6 -14.60 -6.42 -0.70
C LEU A 6 -15.69 -7.42 -0.29
N LYS A 7 -15.46 -8.71 -0.51
CA LYS A 7 -16.35 -9.79 -0.06
C LYS A 7 -16.49 -9.80 1.46
N ALA A 8 -15.38 -9.69 2.19
CA ALA A 8 -15.39 -9.61 3.64
C ALA A 8 -16.17 -8.36 4.12
N CYS A 9 -15.97 -7.19 3.50
CA CYS A 9 -16.73 -5.98 3.82
C CYS A 9 -18.23 -6.10 3.56
N ARG A 10 -18.63 -6.94 2.59
CA ARG A 10 -20.04 -7.24 2.27
C ARG A 10 -20.64 -8.38 3.12
N GLY A 11 -19.85 -8.98 4.02
CA GLY A 11 -20.30 -10.13 4.82
C GLY A 11 -20.44 -11.43 4.03
N GLU A 12 -19.84 -11.50 2.84
CA GLU A 12 -19.82 -12.72 2.02
C GLU A 12 -18.80 -13.72 2.57
N LYS A 13 -19.01 -15.02 2.27
CA LYS A 13 -18.05 -16.07 2.64
C LYS A 13 -16.74 -15.85 1.89
N THR A 14 -15.63 -15.91 2.63
CA THR A 14 -14.26 -15.78 2.11
C THR A 14 -13.42 -16.97 2.56
N ASP A 15 -12.42 -17.36 1.76
CA ASP A 15 -11.56 -18.51 2.06
C ASP A 15 -10.52 -18.22 3.17
N TYR A 16 -10.22 -16.93 3.38
CA TYR A 16 -9.33 -16.43 4.43
C TYR A 16 -9.76 -15.02 4.84
N THR A 17 -9.34 -14.60 6.03
CA THR A 17 -9.57 -13.22 6.50
C THR A 17 -8.58 -12.26 5.83
N PRO A 18 -9.05 -11.27 5.04
CA PRO A 18 -8.16 -10.29 4.42
C PRO A 18 -7.60 -9.32 5.47
N ILE A 19 -6.31 -8.96 5.35
CA ILE A 19 -5.62 -8.04 6.25
C ILE A 19 -5.09 -6.86 5.46
N TRP A 20 -5.25 -5.66 6.02
CA TRP A 20 -4.56 -4.44 5.59
C TRP A 20 -4.14 -3.66 6.82
N ILE A 21 -3.09 -2.86 6.70
CA ILE A 21 -2.55 -2.08 7.83
C ILE A 21 -2.56 -0.60 7.47
N MET A 22 -3.15 0.22 8.35
CA MET A 22 -3.06 1.67 8.20
C MET A 22 -1.59 2.12 8.19
N ARG A 23 -1.22 2.90 7.17
CA ARG A 23 0.16 3.34 6.92
C ARG A 23 1.13 2.21 6.56
N GLN A 24 0.66 1.16 5.89
CA GLN A 24 1.49 0.10 5.33
C GLN A 24 2.57 0.62 4.35
N ALA A 25 2.30 1.67 3.59
CA ALA A 25 3.32 2.44 2.85
C ALA A 25 3.87 3.53 3.76
N GLY A 26 5.03 3.29 4.38
CA GLY A 26 5.53 4.21 5.38
C GLY A 26 7.01 4.06 5.69
N ARG A 27 7.47 4.93 6.58
CA ARG A 27 8.88 5.11 6.94
C ARG A 27 9.56 3.87 7.53
N TYR A 28 8.83 2.81 7.87
CA TYR A 28 9.44 1.57 8.32
C TYR A 28 10.02 0.74 7.16
N LEU A 29 9.58 0.98 5.92
CA LEU A 29 10.14 0.34 4.72
C LEU A 29 11.38 1.11 4.23
N PRO A 30 12.55 0.45 4.09
CA PRO A 30 13.73 1.06 3.49
C PRO A 30 13.48 1.56 2.06
N GLU A 31 12.66 0.87 1.28
CA GLU A 31 12.26 1.22 -0.08
C GLU A 31 11.50 2.55 -0.10
N TYR A 32 10.56 2.73 0.83
CA TYR A 32 9.84 3.99 0.99
C TYR A 32 10.78 5.14 1.35
N GLN A 33 11.75 4.90 2.25
CA GLN A 33 12.72 5.92 2.63
C GLN A 33 13.61 6.37 1.46
N LYS A 34 14.00 5.44 0.57
CA LYS A 34 14.79 5.77 -0.63
C LYS A 34 14.05 6.75 -1.53
N VAL A 35 12.76 6.52 -1.80
CA VAL A 35 11.93 7.44 -2.59
C VAL A 35 11.75 8.77 -1.84
N ARG A 36 11.37 8.70 -0.57
CA ARG A 36 11.09 9.88 0.27
C ARG A 36 12.30 10.79 0.47
N GLY A 37 13.52 10.24 0.44
CA GLY A 37 14.77 11.00 0.60
C GLY A 37 15.11 11.90 -0.59
N ASN A 38 14.53 11.63 -1.77
CA ASN A 38 14.84 12.35 -3.01
C ASN A 38 13.85 13.48 -3.34
N VAL A 39 12.70 13.54 -2.66
CA VAL A 39 11.61 14.48 -2.97
C VAL A 39 11.03 15.11 -1.71
N THR A 40 10.26 16.18 -1.84
CA THR A 40 9.50 16.72 -0.69
C THR A 40 8.21 15.94 -0.44
N PHE A 41 7.58 16.11 0.73
CA PHE A 41 6.37 15.33 1.05
C PHE A 41 5.21 15.70 0.13
N LEU A 42 5.03 17.00 -0.10
CA LEU A 42 3.96 17.50 -0.96
C LEU A 42 4.21 17.13 -2.42
N GLU A 43 5.45 17.11 -2.88
CA GLU A 43 5.82 16.64 -4.21
C GLU A 43 5.51 15.16 -4.37
N LEU A 44 5.91 14.33 -3.41
CA LEU A 44 5.57 12.90 -3.41
C LEU A 44 4.06 12.68 -3.52
N CYS A 45 3.24 13.46 -2.81
CA CYS A 45 1.78 13.36 -2.87
C CYS A 45 1.16 13.95 -4.16
N LYS A 46 1.85 14.85 -4.87
CA LYS A 46 1.34 15.55 -6.05
C LYS A 46 1.84 14.96 -7.36
N THR A 47 2.85 14.10 -7.33
CA THR A 47 3.40 13.41 -8.48
C THR A 47 2.82 12.00 -8.57
N PRO A 48 1.91 11.71 -9.52
CA PRO A 48 1.22 10.43 -9.61
C PRO A 48 2.16 9.22 -9.69
N GLU A 49 3.27 9.34 -10.41
CA GLU A 49 4.24 8.27 -10.61
C GLU A 49 4.89 7.85 -9.29
N LEU A 50 5.27 8.83 -8.45
CA LEU A 50 5.82 8.59 -7.13
C LEU A 50 4.78 8.02 -6.16
N CYS A 51 3.53 8.52 -6.24
CA CYS A 51 2.41 7.98 -5.48
C CYS A 51 2.17 6.50 -5.78
N VAL A 52 2.19 6.12 -7.06
CA VAL A 52 2.01 4.72 -7.48
C VAL A 52 3.14 3.87 -6.93
N GLU A 53 4.39 4.31 -7.09
CA GLU A 53 5.58 3.58 -6.61
C GLU A 53 5.48 3.26 -5.11
N VAL A 54 5.20 4.26 -4.27
CA VAL A 54 5.10 4.03 -2.81
C VAL A 54 3.88 3.21 -2.40
N THR A 55 2.80 3.25 -3.19
CA THR A 55 1.55 2.52 -2.88
C THR A 55 1.66 1.04 -3.20
N LEU A 56 2.44 0.68 -4.23
CA LEU A 56 2.66 -0.72 -4.63
C LEU A 56 3.65 -1.44 -3.71
N GLN A 57 4.63 -0.72 -3.11
CA GLN A 57 5.64 -1.31 -2.22
C GLN A 57 5.07 -2.28 -1.16
N PRO A 58 4.02 -1.96 -0.39
CA PRO A 58 3.51 -2.87 0.63
C PRO A 58 2.78 -4.07 0.04
N VAL A 59 2.14 -3.92 -1.12
CA VAL A 59 1.49 -5.05 -1.83
C VAL A 59 2.56 -6.05 -2.25
N ASP A 60 3.66 -5.56 -2.82
CA ASP A 60 4.75 -6.40 -3.31
C ASP A 60 5.56 -7.04 -2.17
N ILE A 61 5.78 -6.31 -1.07
CA ILE A 61 6.64 -6.74 0.04
C ILE A 61 5.87 -7.59 1.07
N LEU A 62 4.64 -7.20 1.41
CA LEU A 62 3.84 -7.87 2.45
C LEU A 62 2.82 -8.87 1.89
N GLY A 63 2.57 -8.86 0.58
CA GLY A 63 1.61 -9.76 -0.05
C GLY A 63 0.15 -9.48 0.33
N VAL A 64 -0.16 -8.23 0.69
CA VAL A 64 -1.52 -7.75 1.04
C VAL A 64 -2.32 -7.31 -0.18
#